data_AF-A0A670HX79-F1
#
_entry.id   AF-A0A670HX79-F1
#
_cell.length_a   1.000
_cell.length_b   1.000
_cell.length_c   1.000
_cell.angle_alpha   90.00
_cell.angle_beta   90.00
_cell.angle_gamma   90.00
#
_symmetry.space_group_name_H-M   'P 1'
#
loop_
_entity.id
_entity.type
_entity.pdbx_description
1 polymer ?
#
loop_
_entity_poly.entity_id
_entity_poly.type
_entity_poly.pdbx_seq_one_letter_code
_entity_poly.pdbx_strand_id
1 'polypeptide(L)'
;MNRERVRFQPLRLLASFLAAAAQRTEIGIVALPIATPLAFLPVHLQLTKRAERIARAGERGAGASARSFQTHSPRGAVSRSCGGRGGGAVTSRAGKERRNLCFAAAVFRKATTVGAPLAPGFEGRRIRLAMASLWRSRGLWRGCSRRLVSTAPAPQLSVAEIAQMRSELFTKEKERQLSLYPRIEKIEVKYVGKPNPGTFLIMNKGLSTPYTCAMHLSEWHSKRSVLALVDGQIWDMYRPLTHSCEIQFLTFKSEDPEEVNKAYWRSCAMMLGCVLEQAFKDEYPVTLVRAPEVPVISGAFCYDVILDSRLDDWKPTSESLHSLTKDVNKLIHKDLPFEMLDVDAKVALEIFQHNKYKRELIEQQASQNSERIVKLHRLGDFVDISEGPQIPRTSLCHQYEVTAAHNVPSAESELMRRFQGLSVPIYLKLHHTIWHRLRERSRNLISEDKMKEAKDENEISNTESA
;
A
#
# COMPACT_ATOMS: atom_id res chain seq x y z
N MET A 1 -63.88 39.09 22.61
CA MET A 1 -63.39 39.43 23.97
C MET A 1 -61.88 39.55 23.92
N ASN A 2 -61.36 40.75 24.22
CA ASN A 2 -60.13 41.08 24.97
C ASN A 2 -58.97 40.05 24.95
N ARG A 3 -57.69 40.39 24.67
CA ARG A 3 -56.91 41.64 24.81
C ARG A 3 -55.61 41.49 23.98
N GLU A 4 -55.30 42.50 23.14
CA GLU A 4 -54.08 43.35 23.15
C GLU A 4 -52.88 42.76 22.35
N ARG A 5 -52.54 43.20 21.11
CA ARG A 5 -51.94 44.50 20.65
C ARG A 5 -50.59 44.77 21.36
N VAL A 6 -49.42 45.06 20.75
CA VAL A 6 -48.96 45.94 19.63
C VAL A 6 -47.49 45.50 19.36
N ARG A 7 -46.93 45.19 18.17
CA ARG A 7 -46.65 45.89 16.89
C ARG A 7 -45.61 47.04 16.91
N PHE A 8 -44.54 46.83 16.12
CA PHE A 8 -43.72 47.78 15.33
C PHE A 8 -42.51 48.55 15.92
N GLN A 9 -41.44 48.49 15.09
CA GLN A 9 -40.12 49.14 15.02
C GLN A 9 -40.15 50.70 15.01
N PRO A 10 -39.10 51.42 14.55
CA PRO A 10 -37.69 51.61 14.97
C PRO A 10 -37.42 53.12 15.26
N LEU A 11 -36.18 53.56 15.56
CA LEU A 11 -35.57 54.85 15.14
C LEU A 11 -34.30 55.21 15.96
N ARG A 12 -33.23 55.61 15.22
CA ARG A 12 -32.29 56.74 15.47
C ARG A 12 -31.38 56.68 16.71
N LEU A 13 -30.18 57.27 16.76
CA LEU A 13 -29.20 57.92 15.87
C LEU A 13 -28.04 58.32 16.81
N LEU A 14 -26.83 58.43 16.24
CA LEU A 14 -25.79 59.44 16.55
C LEU A 14 -24.86 59.31 17.77
N ALA A 15 -23.63 59.79 17.46
CA ALA A 15 -22.55 60.31 18.30
C ALA A 15 -21.50 59.29 18.80
N SER A 16 -20.37 59.09 18.11
CA SER A 16 -19.17 59.95 18.04
C SER A 16 -18.31 59.94 19.31
N PHE A 17 -17.12 59.32 19.22
CA PHE A 17 -15.96 59.72 20.01
C PHE A 17 -14.73 59.85 19.09
N LEU A 18 -14.29 61.11 18.98
CA LEU A 18 -13.03 61.66 18.46
C LEU A 18 -11.82 60.97 19.11
N ALA A 19 -10.77 60.58 18.37
CA ALA A 19 -9.69 61.40 17.79
C ALA A 19 -8.62 61.89 18.79
N ALA A 20 -7.38 61.46 18.56
CA ALA A 20 -6.12 62.22 18.75
C ALA A 20 -4.96 61.34 18.22
N ALA A 21 -4.46 61.58 17.01
CA ALA A 21 -3.31 62.45 16.68
C ALA A 21 -1.96 61.77 16.99
N ALA A 22 -1.20 61.23 16.02
CA ALA A 22 -0.49 61.88 14.90
C ALA A 22 0.71 62.73 15.33
N GLN A 23 1.93 62.32 14.92
CA GLN A 23 2.97 63.10 14.20
C GLN A 23 4.35 62.42 14.38
N ARG A 24 4.93 61.89 13.29
CA ARG A 24 5.91 62.51 12.37
C ARG A 24 7.30 62.71 12.99
N THR A 25 8.31 62.09 12.38
CA THR A 25 9.44 62.81 11.74
C THR A 25 10.33 61.83 10.98
N GLU A 26 10.61 62.20 9.72
CA GLU A 26 11.67 61.64 8.88
C GLU A 26 13.05 62.17 9.33
N ILE A 27 14.13 61.50 8.91
CA ILE A 27 15.36 62.03 8.27
C ILE A 27 16.50 61.02 8.47
N GLY A 28 17.26 60.76 7.40
CA GLY A 28 18.72 60.61 7.54
C GLY A 28 19.37 59.36 6.94
N ILE A 29 19.76 59.49 5.67
CA ILE A 29 20.75 58.65 4.98
C ILE A 29 22.13 58.80 5.64
N VAL A 30 22.80 57.70 5.97
CA VAL A 30 24.28 57.61 6.03
C VAL A 30 24.72 56.24 5.49
N ALA A 31 25.51 56.28 4.43
CA ALA A 31 26.29 55.15 3.91
C ALA A 31 27.65 55.10 4.61
N LEU A 32 28.19 53.89 4.85
CA LEU A 32 29.55 53.42 4.51
C LEU A 32 29.92 52.13 5.29
N PRO A 33 30.93 51.36 4.81
CA PRO A 33 30.96 49.89 4.84
C PRO A 33 32.02 49.34 5.80
N ILE A 34 31.91 48.07 6.19
CA ILE A 34 33.06 47.30 6.69
C ILE A 34 32.99 45.88 6.13
N ALA A 35 34.09 45.50 5.49
CA ALA A 35 34.37 44.20 4.91
C ALA A 35 35.10 43.29 5.91
N THR A 36 35.13 41.98 5.57
CA THR A 36 36.05 40.89 6.01
C THR A 36 35.61 40.03 7.22
N PRO A 37 36.15 38.80 7.40
CA PRO A 37 35.64 37.59 6.75
C PRO A 37 35.34 36.45 7.75
N LEU A 38 34.33 35.62 7.48
CA LEU A 38 34.06 34.43 8.30
C LEU A 38 34.90 33.24 7.81
N ALA A 39 35.72 32.74 8.73
CA ALA A 39 36.59 31.59 8.59
C ALA A 39 35.80 30.28 8.37
N PHE A 40 36.33 29.47 7.44
CA PHE A 40 36.01 28.05 7.29
C PHE A 40 36.39 27.28 8.56
N LEU A 41 35.44 26.51 9.10
CA LEU A 41 35.67 25.44 10.07
C LEU A 41 34.90 24.18 9.61
N PRO A 42 35.58 23.04 9.37
CA PRO A 42 34.93 21.81 8.96
C PRO A 42 34.41 21.03 10.18
N VAL A 43 33.11 20.76 10.21
CA VAL A 43 32.48 19.85 11.18
C VAL A 43 32.77 18.41 10.75
N HIS A 44 33.88 17.85 11.21
CA HIS A 44 34.17 16.43 11.12
C HIS A 44 34.62 15.89 12.47
N LEU A 45 33.77 15.98 13.51
CA LEU A 45 34.09 15.37 14.81
C LEU A 45 32.85 15.14 15.71
N GLN A 46 31.93 14.25 15.32
CA GLN A 46 30.86 13.76 16.22
C GLN A 46 30.59 12.25 16.14
N LEU A 47 31.49 11.46 15.54
CA LEU A 47 31.31 9.99 15.45
C LEU A 47 32.24 9.15 16.34
N THR A 48 33.17 9.75 17.09
CA THR A 48 34.12 8.97 17.92
C THR A 48 33.81 8.93 19.42
N LYS A 49 32.82 9.67 19.92
CA LYS A 49 32.47 9.66 21.37
C LYS A 49 31.35 8.71 21.79
N ARG A 50 30.79 7.92 20.85
CA ARG A 50 29.73 6.93 21.13
C ARG A 50 30.22 5.47 21.13
N ALA A 51 31.41 5.20 20.58
CA ALA A 51 32.00 3.86 20.54
C ALA A 51 32.77 3.48 21.84
N GLU A 52 33.30 4.45 22.60
CA GLU A 52 34.05 4.15 23.83
C GLU A 52 33.17 3.90 25.07
N ARG A 53 31.86 4.16 24.98
CA ARG A 53 30.94 3.98 26.11
C ARG A 53 30.29 2.59 26.16
N ILE A 54 30.42 1.79 25.11
CA ILE A 54 29.91 0.41 25.03
C ILE A 54 31.01 -0.61 25.37
N ALA A 55 32.29 -0.27 25.19
CA ALA A 55 33.41 -1.14 25.53
C ALA A 55 33.79 -1.17 27.03
N ARG A 56 33.19 -0.33 27.90
CA ARG A 56 33.48 -0.30 29.35
C ARG A 56 32.39 -0.93 30.25
N ALA A 57 31.35 -1.51 29.65
CA ALA A 57 30.27 -2.20 30.39
C ALA A 57 30.36 -3.73 30.32
N GLY A 58 31.36 -4.29 29.60
CA GLY A 58 31.54 -5.73 29.41
C GLY A 58 32.55 -6.41 30.34
N GLU A 59 33.22 -5.68 31.23
CA GLU A 59 34.30 -6.22 32.08
C GLU A 59 34.10 -5.86 33.56
N ARG A 60 33.00 -6.29 34.18
CA ARG A 60 32.91 -6.46 35.65
C ARG A 60 31.93 -7.57 35.98
N GLY A 61 32.45 -8.78 36.18
CA GLY A 61 31.64 -9.91 36.64
C GLY A 61 32.35 -11.26 36.63
N ALA A 62 33.61 -11.33 37.08
CA ALA A 62 34.28 -12.61 37.33
C ALA A 62 35.27 -12.51 38.50
N GLY A 63 35.05 -13.37 39.52
CA GLY A 63 35.92 -13.62 40.68
C GLY A 63 35.63 -12.73 41.89
N ALA A 64 35.53 -13.21 43.13
CA ALA A 64 35.64 -14.53 43.74
C ALA A 64 35.11 -14.43 45.20
N SER A 65 34.60 -15.52 45.78
CA SER A 65 35.00 -15.97 47.13
C SER A 65 34.22 -17.22 47.53
N ALA A 66 34.97 -18.27 47.84
CA ALA A 66 34.52 -19.47 48.50
C ALA A 66 34.07 -19.21 49.96
N ARG A 67 33.10 -20.00 50.45
CA ARG A 67 33.11 -20.62 51.79
C ARG A 67 32.01 -21.68 51.91
N SER A 68 32.50 -22.90 52.14
CA SER A 68 31.90 -24.07 52.83
C SER A 68 30.60 -23.87 53.62
N PHE A 69 29.66 -24.82 53.54
CA PHE A 69 29.40 -25.84 54.58
C PHE A 69 28.22 -26.78 54.21
N GLN A 70 28.52 -28.08 54.26
CA GLN A 70 27.73 -29.23 54.76
C GLN A 70 26.31 -29.59 54.26
N THR A 71 26.24 -30.84 53.72
CA THR A 71 25.29 -31.94 54.03
C THR A 71 23.79 -31.68 53.87
N HIS A 72 23.03 -32.40 53.06
CA HIS A 72 22.74 -33.84 53.19
C HIS A 72 22.15 -34.40 51.89
N SER A 73 22.59 -35.59 51.49
CA SER A 73 21.76 -36.56 50.76
C SER A 73 21.12 -37.51 51.78
N PRO A 74 19.98 -38.14 51.48
CA PRO A 74 20.01 -39.53 51.01
C PRO A 74 19.19 -39.75 49.73
N ARG A 75 19.69 -40.58 48.79
CA ARG A 75 19.39 -42.04 48.59
C ARG A 75 17.93 -42.32 48.19
N GLY A 76 17.61 -43.13 47.20
CA GLY A 76 18.38 -44.05 46.33
C GLY A 76 17.61 -44.26 45.01
N ALA A 77 18.28 -44.53 43.89
CA ALA A 77 18.87 -45.83 43.51
C ALA A 77 17.73 -46.86 43.26
N VAL A 78 17.63 -47.53 42.11
CA VAL A 78 18.53 -48.58 41.61
C VAL A 78 17.94 -49.01 40.25
N SER A 79 18.66 -48.78 39.14
CA SER A 79 19.40 -49.80 38.36
C SER A 79 18.60 -50.39 37.19
N ARG A 80 19.17 -50.94 36.11
CA ARG A 80 20.52 -51.40 35.74
C ARG A 80 20.45 -51.63 34.21
N SER A 81 21.46 -51.20 33.43
CA SER A 81 22.50 -52.07 32.79
C SER A 81 21.98 -52.89 31.61
N CYS A 82 22.64 -53.12 30.48
CA CYS A 82 24.02 -53.14 29.98
C CYS A 82 23.89 -52.94 28.43
N GLY A 83 24.86 -52.61 27.59
CA GLY A 83 26.32 -52.72 27.61
C GLY A 83 26.80 -53.24 26.24
N GLY A 84 27.99 -52.80 25.79
CA GLY A 84 28.78 -53.43 24.71
C GLY A 84 28.74 -52.70 23.36
N ARG A 85 29.76 -51.91 22.98
CA ARG A 85 31.11 -52.24 22.44
C ARG A 85 31.13 -52.65 20.96
N GLY A 86 32.00 -51.98 20.20
CA GLY A 86 32.51 -52.45 18.91
C GLY A 86 33.21 -51.34 18.12
N GLY A 87 34.52 -51.22 18.25
CA GLY A 87 35.37 -50.35 17.44
C GLY A 87 35.95 -51.07 16.21
N GLY A 88 36.48 -50.30 15.26
CA GLY A 88 37.25 -50.79 14.13
C GLY A 88 37.65 -49.65 13.18
N ALA A 89 38.92 -49.25 13.24
CA ALA A 89 39.59 -48.46 12.21
C ALA A 89 40.19 -49.38 11.14
N VAL A 90 40.41 -48.88 9.90
CA VAL A 90 41.59 -49.11 9.03
C VAL A 90 41.37 -48.49 7.62
N THR A 91 42.18 -47.46 7.35
CA THR A 91 42.87 -46.96 6.14
C THR A 91 42.47 -47.29 4.67
N SER A 92 42.40 -46.21 3.86
CA SER A 92 43.25 -45.89 2.67
C SER A 92 42.63 -45.73 1.26
N ARG A 93 43.11 -44.66 0.59
CA ARG A 93 43.40 -44.44 -0.86
C ARG A 93 42.28 -44.11 -1.89
N ALA A 94 42.31 -42.82 -2.28
CA ALA A 94 42.64 -42.26 -3.61
C ALA A 94 41.75 -42.46 -4.87
N GLY A 95 41.52 -41.34 -5.58
CA GLY A 95 41.10 -41.25 -7.01
C GLY A 95 39.77 -40.49 -7.18
N LYS A 96 39.72 -39.16 -7.33
CA LYS A 96 39.99 -38.32 -8.52
C LYS A 96 39.20 -38.75 -9.78
N GLU A 97 38.02 -38.15 -9.99
CA GLU A 97 37.54 -37.86 -11.36
C GLU A 97 36.64 -36.63 -11.37
N ARG A 98 37.12 -35.57 -12.02
CA ARG A 98 36.36 -34.39 -12.43
C ARG A 98 35.83 -34.66 -13.84
N ARG A 99 34.55 -34.40 -14.10
CA ARG A 99 34.06 -34.22 -15.48
C ARG A 99 33.57 -32.79 -15.64
N ASN A 100 34.41 -32.01 -16.33
CA ASN A 100 34.05 -30.78 -17.01
C ASN A 100 33.18 -31.13 -18.23
N LEU A 101 32.16 -30.34 -18.51
CA LEU A 101 31.61 -30.20 -19.85
C LEU A 101 31.35 -28.71 -20.09
N CYS A 102 32.35 -28.07 -20.73
CA CYS A 102 32.17 -26.86 -21.50
C CYS A 102 31.40 -27.24 -22.78
N PHE A 103 30.40 -26.45 -23.17
CA PHE A 103 30.01 -26.36 -24.56
C PHE A 103 30.14 -24.91 -25.01
N ALA A 104 30.86 -24.75 -26.11
CA ALA A 104 31.33 -23.51 -26.66
C ALA A 104 30.24 -22.75 -27.43
N ALA A 105 30.42 -21.43 -27.46
CA ALA A 105 29.82 -20.52 -28.43
C ALA A 105 30.33 -20.83 -29.85
N ALA A 106 29.45 -20.65 -30.84
CA ALA A 106 29.85 -20.38 -32.22
C ALA A 106 28.88 -19.39 -32.87
N VAL A 107 29.51 -18.45 -33.55
CA VAL A 107 29.01 -17.25 -34.22
C VAL A 107 28.47 -17.59 -35.61
N PHE A 108 27.43 -16.88 -36.09
CA PHE A 108 27.37 -16.55 -37.53
C PHE A 108 26.80 -15.15 -37.76
N ARG A 109 27.48 -14.43 -38.66
CA ARG A 109 27.36 -13.01 -39.02
C ARG A 109 26.33 -12.77 -40.14
N LYS A 110 25.71 -11.57 -40.07
CA LYS A 110 25.39 -10.57 -41.12
C LYS A 110 24.67 -11.01 -42.41
N ALA A 111 23.60 -10.30 -42.78
CA ALA A 111 23.69 -9.12 -43.67
C ALA A 111 22.34 -8.41 -43.85
N THR A 112 22.40 -7.08 -43.75
CA THR A 112 21.46 -6.04 -44.19
C THR A 112 21.38 -5.97 -45.72
N THR A 113 20.22 -5.60 -46.31
CA THR A 113 20.03 -4.34 -47.09
C THR A 113 18.67 -4.23 -47.83
N VAL A 114 17.99 -3.09 -47.56
CA VAL A 114 17.35 -2.12 -48.47
C VAL A 114 15.91 -2.35 -48.98
N GLY A 115 15.11 -1.27 -48.85
CA GLY A 115 13.68 -1.09 -49.23
C GLY A 115 13.42 -1.12 -50.73
N ALA A 116 12.24 -0.80 -51.27
CA ALA A 116 11.08 -0.04 -50.80
C ALA A 116 9.84 -0.45 -51.69
N PRO A 117 8.76 0.35 -51.86
CA PRO A 117 7.38 -0.01 -51.51
C PRO A 117 6.46 -0.24 -52.73
N LEU A 118 5.16 -0.54 -52.50
CA LEU A 118 3.96 0.05 -53.13
C LEU A 118 2.69 -0.78 -52.82
N ALA A 119 1.65 -0.12 -52.30
CA ALA A 119 0.24 -0.55 -52.37
C ALA A 119 -0.41 0.05 -53.65
N PRO A 120 -1.73 -0.08 -53.97
CA PRO A 120 -2.85 -0.80 -53.32
C PRO A 120 -3.77 -1.58 -54.31
N GLY A 121 -4.87 -2.18 -53.81
CA GLY A 121 -6.15 -2.19 -54.56
C GLY A 121 -6.89 -3.52 -54.79
N PHE A 122 -8.07 -3.60 -54.15
CA PHE A 122 -9.37 -3.99 -54.71
C PHE A 122 -9.82 -5.45 -54.93
N GLU A 123 -11.00 -5.69 -54.32
CA GLU A 123 -12.18 -6.41 -54.80
C GLU A 123 -12.30 -7.94 -54.71
N GLY A 124 -13.35 -8.34 -53.99
CA GLY A 124 -13.76 -9.72 -53.78
C GLY A 124 -14.58 -10.32 -54.91
N ARG A 125 -14.85 -11.61 -54.77
CA ARG A 125 -16.03 -12.26 -55.32
C ARG A 125 -16.35 -13.53 -54.56
N ARG A 126 -17.59 -13.57 -54.07
CA ARG A 126 -18.32 -14.77 -53.62
C ARG A 126 -18.50 -15.71 -54.80
N ILE A 127 -18.33 -17.01 -54.59
CA ILE A 127 -19.07 -18.03 -55.34
C ILE A 127 -19.61 -19.05 -54.33
N ARG A 128 -20.93 -19.24 -54.37
CA ARG A 128 -21.70 -20.22 -53.61
C ARG A 128 -21.95 -21.46 -54.49
N LEU A 129 -22.17 -22.58 -53.80
CA LEU A 129 -23.07 -23.70 -54.13
C LEU A 129 -22.70 -24.65 -55.28
N ALA A 130 -22.50 -25.92 -54.92
CA ALA A 130 -23.32 -27.01 -55.45
C ALA A 130 -23.30 -28.21 -54.49
N MET A 131 -24.49 -28.74 -54.22
CA MET A 131 -24.80 -29.92 -53.41
C MET A 131 -24.69 -31.23 -54.22
N ALA A 132 -24.64 -32.33 -53.45
CA ALA A 132 -25.17 -33.68 -53.75
C ALA A 132 -24.31 -34.59 -54.64
N SER A 133 -24.25 -35.90 -54.45
CA SER A 133 -24.66 -36.81 -53.37
C SER A 133 -24.14 -38.22 -53.72
N LEU A 134 -23.93 -39.05 -52.68
CA LEU A 134 -23.95 -40.52 -52.65
C LEU A 134 -22.96 -41.30 -53.56
N TRP A 135 -22.18 -42.19 -52.93
CA TRP A 135 -22.32 -43.65 -53.12
C TRP A 135 -21.66 -44.39 -51.93
N ARG A 136 -22.34 -45.47 -51.51
CA ARG A 136 -21.93 -46.39 -50.43
C ARG A 136 -20.87 -47.37 -50.94
N SER A 137 -19.87 -47.65 -50.12
CA SER A 137 -19.34 -49.02 -50.00
C SER A 137 -18.54 -49.22 -48.70
N ARG A 138 -18.79 -50.39 -48.10
CA ARG A 138 -18.36 -50.88 -46.79
C ARG A 138 -16.87 -51.19 -46.72
N GLY A 139 -16.31 -51.02 -45.52
CA GLY A 139 -15.33 -51.96 -44.93
C GLY A 139 -13.85 -51.59 -45.08
N LEU A 140 -13.23 -51.07 -44.01
CA LEU A 140 -12.51 -51.89 -43.04
C LEU A 140 -12.04 -50.97 -41.90
N TRP A 141 -12.41 -51.34 -40.68
CA TRP A 141 -11.92 -50.72 -39.46
C TRP A 141 -10.40 -50.94 -39.33
N ARG A 142 -9.63 -49.84 -39.33
CA ARG A 142 -8.35 -49.79 -38.62
C ARG A 142 -8.47 -48.69 -37.57
N GLY A 143 -8.39 -49.12 -36.30
CA GLY A 143 -8.50 -48.26 -35.14
C GLY A 143 -7.44 -47.16 -35.17
N CYS A 144 -7.85 -45.96 -35.54
CA CYS A 144 -7.11 -44.75 -35.23
C CYS A 144 -7.49 -44.39 -33.79
N SER A 145 -6.72 -44.92 -32.85
CA SER A 145 -6.80 -44.51 -31.45
C SER A 145 -6.53 -43.01 -31.41
N ARG A 146 -7.59 -42.20 -31.29
CA ARG A 146 -7.48 -40.79 -30.92
C ARG A 146 -6.79 -40.78 -29.57
N ARG A 147 -5.46 -40.58 -29.55
CA ARG A 147 -4.78 -40.11 -28.35
C ARG A 147 -5.40 -38.77 -28.06
N LEU A 148 -6.31 -38.74 -27.09
CA LEU A 148 -6.61 -37.54 -26.36
C LEU A 148 -5.26 -37.10 -25.80
N VAL A 149 -4.66 -36.07 -26.40
CA VAL A 149 -3.58 -35.34 -25.75
C VAL A 149 -4.27 -34.68 -24.58
N SER A 150 -4.20 -35.33 -23.42
CA SER A 150 -4.47 -34.68 -22.15
C SER A 150 -3.42 -33.58 -22.05
N THR A 151 -3.81 -32.36 -22.42
CA THR A 151 -3.07 -31.19 -21.98
C THR A 151 -3.08 -31.27 -20.47
N ALA A 152 -1.92 -31.55 -19.87
CA ALA A 152 -1.75 -31.45 -18.44
C ALA A 152 -2.35 -30.10 -18.01
N PRO A 153 -3.16 -30.04 -16.94
CA PRO A 153 -3.64 -28.78 -16.43
C PRO A 153 -2.42 -27.89 -16.22
N ALA A 154 -2.49 -26.65 -16.70
CA ALA A 154 -1.43 -25.67 -16.48
C ALA A 154 -1.08 -25.68 -14.98
N PRO A 155 0.21 -25.64 -14.61
CA PRO A 155 0.59 -25.64 -13.20
C PRO A 155 -0.11 -24.47 -12.52
N GLN A 156 -1.00 -24.79 -11.56
CA GLN A 156 -1.63 -23.78 -10.73
C GLN A 156 -0.52 -23.22 -9.84
N LEU A 157 -0.15 -21.96 -10.08
CA LEU A 157 0.84 -21.27 -9.27
C LEU A 157 0.30 -21.13 -7.85
N SER A 158 1.17 -21.31 -6.87
CA SER A 158 0.81 -21.07 -5.48
C SER A 158 0.55 -19.58 -5.22
N VAL A 159 -0.21 -19.26 -4.18
CA VAL A 159 -0.54 -17.87 -3.81
C VAL A 159 0.74 -17.05 -3.56
N ALA A 160 1.74 -17.66 -2.92
CA ALA A 160 3.03 -17.03 -2.67
C ALA A 160 3.80 -16.72 -3.97
N GLU A 161 3.82 -17.65 -4.94
CA GLU A 161 4.44 -17.41 -6.25
C GLU A 161 3.74 -16.30 -7.03
N ILE A 162 2.40 -16.23 -6.94
CA ILE A 162 1.62 -15.14 -7.56
C ILE A 162 1.97 -13.80 -6.93
N ALA A 163 2.03 -13.72 -5.59
CA ALA A 163 2.41 -12.50 -4.88
C ALA A 163 3.84 -12.05 -5.24
N GLN A 164 4.78 -12.99 -5.29
CA GLN A 164 6.16 -12.71 -5.68
C GLN A 164 6.22 -12.20 -7.14
N MET A 165 5.53 -12.85 -8.08
CA MET A 165 5.47 -12.41 -9.47
C MET A 165 4.94 -10.99 -9.60
N ARG A 166 3.85 -10.65 -8.90
CA ARG A 166 3.28 -9.29 -8.88
C ARG A 166 4.29 -8.27 -8.35
N SER A 167 4.97 -8.61 -7.25
CA SER A 167 6.00 -7.78 -6.62
C SER A 167 7.21 -7.55 -7.55
N GLU A 168 7.63 -8.57 -8.29
CA GLU A 168 8.70 -8.48 -9.29
C GLU A 168 8.29 -7.60 -10.48
N LEU A 169 7.08 -7.77 -11.03
CA LEU A 169 6.56 -6.92 -12.11
C LEU A 169 6.44 -5.45 -11.68
N PHE A 170 5.95 -5.21 -10.47
CA PHE A 170 5.90 -3.86 -9.89
C PHE A 170 7.30 -3.24 -9.78
N THR A 171 8.29 -4.02 -9.33
CA THR A 171 9.68 -3.55 -9.20
C THR A 171 10.28 -3.22 -10.57
N LYS A 172 10.06 -4.08 -11.58
CA LYS A 172 10.51 -3.83 -12.95
C LYS A 172 9.90 -2.55 -13.54
N GLU A 173 8.61 -2.32 -13.33
CA GLU A 173 7.94 -1.12 -13.82
C GLU A 173 8.45 0.14 -13.10
N LYS A 174 8.67 0.06 -11.78
CA LYS A 174 9.29 1.14 -11.01
C LYS A 174 10.70 1.48 -11.51
N GLU A 175 11.53 0.48 -11.78
CA GLU A 175 12.87 0.66 -12.37
C GLU A 175 12.79 1.27 -13.77
N ARG A 176 11.84 0.83 -14.60
CA ARG A 176 11.58 1.42 -15.92
C ARG A 176 11.25 2.91 -15.80
N GLN A 177 10.35 3.28 -14.90
CA GLN A 177 9.98 4.69 -14.69
C GLN A 177 11.14 5.54 -14.17
N LEU A 178 11.96 5.01 -13.26
CA LEU A 178 13.17 5.68 -12.80
C LEU A 178 14.20 5.86 -13.92
N SER A 179 14.32 4.88 -14.83
CA SER A 179 15.24 4.96 -15.98
C SER A 179 14.87 6.05 -17.00
N LEU A 180 13.62 6.54 -17.00
CA LEU A 180 13.18 7.66 -17.84
C LEU A 180 13.80 8.99 -17.41
N TYR A 181 14.30 9.09 -16.18
CA TYR A 181 14.97 10.27 -15.63
C TYR A 181 16.48 10.01 -15.42
N PRO A 182 17.28 9.85 -16.49
CA PRO A 182 18.71 9.52 -16.35
C PRO A 182 19.53 10.69 -15.80
N ARG A 183 19.02 11.92 -15.89
CA ARG A 183 19.68 13.13 -15.38
C ARG A 183 18.84 13.74 -14.26
N ILE A 184 19.52 14.13 -13.19
CA ILE A 184 18.88 14.75 -12.03
C ILE A 184 18.63 16.22 -12.35
N GLU A 185 17.37 16.56 -12.64
CA GLU A 185 16.90 17.94 -12.73
C GLU A 185 16.48 18.44 -11.34
N LYS A 186 16.77 19.71 -11.05
CA LYS A 186 16.36 20.38 -9.81
C LYS A 186 15.02 21.07 -9.99
N ILE A 187 14.16 20.97 -8.99
CA ILE A 187 12.86 21.64 -8.91
C ILE A 187 12.80 22.51 -7.66
N GLU A 188 12.06 23.60 -7.75
CA GLU A 188 11.81 24.51 -6.64
C GLU A 188 10.45 24.18 -6.04
N VAL A 189 10.43 23.89 -4.74
CA VAL A 189 9.24 23.51 -4.00
C VAL A 189 8.99 24.56 -2.93
N LYS A 190 7.84 25.25 -3.01
CA LYS A 190 7.47 26.30 -2.07
C LYS A 190 6.51 25.76 -1.02
N TYR A 191 6.83 25.92 0.26
CA TYR A 191 5.96 25.52 1.36
C TYR A 191 4.99 26.65 1.73
N VAL A 192 3.69 26.38 1.69
CA VAL A 192 2.61 27.37 1.93
C VAL A 192 1.91 27.14 3.29
N GLY A 193 2.24 26.06 4.00
CA GLY A 193 1.61 25.74 5.28
C GLY A 193 2.10 26.55 6.48
N LYS A 194 1.32 26.54 7.57
CA LYS A 194 1.72 27.03 8.91
C LYS A 194 2.72 26.02 9.51
N PRO A 195 3.78 26.40 10.26
CA PRO A 195 4.06 27.72 10.84
C PRO A 195 4.97 28.65 10.01
N ASN A 196 5.72 28.14 9.03
CA ASN A 196 6.73 28.91 8.27
C ASN A 196 6.34 29.08 6.79
N PRO A 197 5.35 29.94 6.47
CA PRO A 197 4.94 30.15 5.09
C PRO A 197 6.07 30.76 4.26
N GLY A 198 6.22 30.32 3.01
CA GLY A 198 7.19 30.87 2.07
C GLY A 198 8.59 30.28 2.14
N THR A 199 8.77 29.12 2.78
CA THR A 199 10.05 28.39 2.74
C THR A 199 10.23 27.74 1.38
N PHE A 200 11.38 27.96 0.72
CA PHE A 200 11.73 27.31 -0.55
C PHE A 200 12.67 26.13 -0.32
N LEU A 201 12.40 25.01 -1.00
CA LEU A 201 13.21 23.80 -0.97
C LEU A 201 13.63 23.46 -2.40
N ILE A 202 14.93 23.20 -2.61
CA ILE A 202 15.45 22.77 -3.91
C ILE A 202 15.56 21.25 -3.88
N MET A 203 14.70 20.58 -4.64
CA MET A 203 14.53 19.13 -4.63
C MET A 203 14.86 18.51 -5.99
N ASN A 204 14.91 17.18 -6.07
CA ASN A 204 15.18 16.44 -7.31
C ASN A 204 13.87 16.02 -7.99
N LYS A 205 13.71 16.37 -9.27
CA LYS A 205 12.57 15.95 -10.08
C LYS A 205 12.52 14.43 -10.22
N GLY A 206 11.34 13.84 -10.07
CA GLY A 206 11.10 12.40 -10.25
C GLY A 206 11.68 11.50 -9.16
N LEU A 207 12.40 12.06 -8.17
CA LEU A 207 13.05 11.31 -7.09
C LEU A 207 12.62 11.80 -5.71
N SER A 208 12.59 13.12 -5.51
CA SER A 208 12.18 13.70 -4.24
C SER A 208 10.67 13.58 -4.06
N THR A 209 10.27 13.30 -2.82
CA THR A 209 8.87 13.11 -2.43
C THR A 209 8.46 14.16 -1.40
N PRO A 210 7.15 14.44 -1.21
CA PRO A 210 6.69 15.32 -0.14
C PRO A 210 7.21 14.92 1.25
N TYR A 211 7.42 13.62 1.50
CA TYR A 211 8.06 13.12 2.72
C TYR A 211 9.50 13.64 2.88
N THR A 212 10.30 13.63 1.83
CA THR A 212 11.65 14.22 1.88
C THR A 212 11.61 15.72 2.16
N CYS A 213 10.64 16.45 1.59
CA CYS A 213 10.42 17.86 1.91
C CYS A 213 10.07 18.06 3.40
N ALA A 214 9.20 17.22 3.95
CA ALA A 214 8.83 17.26 5.35
C ALA A 214 10.02 16.99 6.29
N MET A 215 10.93 16.08 5.90
CA MET A 215 12.17 15.81 6.64
C MET A 215 13.09 17.04 6.71
N HIS A 216 13.17 17.84 5.64
CA HIS A 216 13.97 19.08 5.62
C HIS A 216 13.40 20.18 6.51
N LEU A 217 12.08 20.19 6.73
CA LEU A 217 11.42 21.19 7.58
C LEU A 217 11.54 20.85 9.06
N SER A 218 10.97 19.73 9.48
CA SER A 218 11.12 19.24 10.86
C SER A 218 10.64 17.80 11.02
N GLU A 219 11.15 17.15 12.07
CA GLU A 219 10.70 15.81 12.45
C GLU A 219 9.18 15.76 12.71
N TRP A 220 8.61 16.85 13.24
CA TRP A 220 7.18 16.96 13.50
C TRP A 220 6.34 16.80 12.22
N HIS A 221 6.74 17.46 11.13
CA HIS A 221 6.06 17.32 9.83
C HIS A 221 6.24 15.90 9.29
N SER A 222 7.46 15.35 9.36
CA SER A 222 7.71 13.99 8.86
C SER A 222 6.86 12.92 9.55
N LYS A 223 6.54 13.10 10.85
CA LYS A 223 5.73 12.15 11.61
C LYS A 223 4.23 12.39 11.43
N ARG A 224 3.78 13.65 11.46
CA ARG A 224 2.33 13.98 11.50
C ARG A 224 1.66 14.16 10.15
N SER A 225 2.42 14.46 9.11
CA SER A 225 1.88 14.62 7.77
C SER A 225 1.43 13.27 7.23
N VAL A 226 0.15 13.18 6.86
CA VAL A 226 -0.45 11.97 6.28
C VAL A 226 -0.50 12.10 4.77
N LEU A 227 -0.94 13.25 4.28
CA LEU A 227 -1.02 13.58 2.87
C LEU A 227 -0.34 14.93 2.61
N ALA A 228 -0.05 15.19 1.34
CA ALA A 228 0.37 16.49 0.87
C ALA A 228 -0.67 17.03 -0.12
N LEU A 229 -0.86 18.34 -0.11
CA LEU A 229 -1.58 19.08 -1.12
C LEU A 229 -0.51 19.74 -2.01
N VAL A 230 -0.47 19.35 -3.29
CA VAL A 230 0.47 19.85 -4.29
C VAL A 230 -0.34 20.65 -5.30
N ASP A 231 -0.16 21.97 -5.34
CA ASP A 231 -0.92 22.88 -6.22
C ASP A 231 -2.44 22.68 -6.15
N GLY A 232 -2.96 22.41 -4.95
CA GLY A 232 -4.39 22.14 -4.70
C GLY A 232 -4.82 20.69 -4.97
N GLN A 233 -3.94 19.81 -5.46
CA GLN A 233 -4.24 18.40 -5.70
C GLN A 233 -3.73 17.52 -4.56
N ILE A 234 -4.49 16.48 -4.21
CA ILE A 234 -4.11 15.55 -3.14
C ILE A 234 -3.01 14.62 -3.64
N TRP A 235 -1.97 14.48 -2.82
CA TRP A 235 -0.74 13.77 -3.17
C TRP A 235 -0.27 12.88 -2.02
N ASP A 236 0.23 11.69 -2.37
CA ASP A 236 0.83 10.77 -1.42
C ASP A 236 2.20 11.26 -0.96
N MET A 237 2.53 10.98 0.31
CA MET A 237 3.80 11.41 0.90
C MET A 237 5.03 10.78 0.23
N TYR A 238 4.91 9.56 -0.32
CA TYR A 238 5.99 8.86 -1.02
C TYR A 238 5.89 8.94 -2.56
N ARG A 239 4.92 9.67 -3.10
CA ARG A 239 4.81 9.88 -4.54
C ARG A 239 5.86 10.92 -5.00
N PRO A 240 6.69 10.64 -6.01
CA PRO A 240 7.67 11.59 -6.51
C PRO A 240 7.05 12.87 -7.08
N LEU A 241 7.74 13.99 -6.93
CA LEU A 241 7.34 15.28 -7.49
C LEU A 241 7.85 15.43 -8.92
N THR A 242 6.98 15.82 -9.85
CA THR A 242 7.30 15.91 -11.28
C THR A 242 7.67 17.31 -11.76
N HIS A 243 7.27 18.36 -11.03
CA HIS A 243 7.48 19.75 -11.41
C HIS A 243 7.68 20.63 -10.16
N SER A 244 8.08 21.89 -10.38
CA SER A 244 8.12 22.91 -9.32
C SER A 244 6.69 23.22 -8.88
N CYS A 245 6.43 23.14 -7.58
CA CYS A 245 5.07 23.13 -7.04
C CYS A 245 5.00 23.78 -5.65
N GLU A 246 3.79 24.19 -5.27
CA GLU A 246 3.47 24.62 -3.92
C GLU A 246 2.98 23.42 -3.09
N ILE A 247 3.54 23.23 -1.89
CA ILE A 247 3.21 22.12 -0.99
C ILE A 247 2.61 22.63 0.31
N GLN A 248 1.52 21.99 0.72
CA GLN A 248 0.93 22.07 2.05
C GLN A 248 0.77 20.66 2.62
N PHE A 249 1.01 20.48 3.92
CA PHE A 249 0.84 19.17 4.57
C PHE A 249 -0.51 19.06 5.26
N LEU A 250 -1.18 17.93 5.05
CA LEU A 250 -2.44 17.58 5.70
C LEU A 250 -2.20 16.60 6.83
N THR A 251 -2.91 16.80 7.94
CA THR A 251 -2.80 15.99 9.15
C THR A 251 -4.21 15.62 9.64
N PHE A 252 -4.36 14.65 10.55
CA PHE A 252 -5.69 14.31 11.10
C PHE A 252 -6.37 15.45 11.89
N LYS A 253 -5.65 16.54 12.20
CA LYS A 253 -6.16 17.70 12.94
C LYS A 253 -6.19 18.97 12.10
N SER A 254 -6.11 18.85 10.77
CA SER A 254 -6.37 19.99 9.89
C SER A 254 -7.83 20.42 9.96
N GLU A 255 -8.12 21.64 9.48
CA GLU A 255 -9.48 22.19 9.38
C GLU A 255 -10.36 21.25 8.54
N ASP A 256 -9.86 20.77 7.40
CA ASP A 256 -10.52 19.80 6.54
C ASP A 256 -9.78 18.44 6.54
N PRO A 257 -10.17 17.48 7.39
CA PRO A 257 -9.54 16.16 7.45
C PRO A 257 -10.24 15.12 6.57
N GLU A 258 -11.24 15.49 5.76
CA GLU A 258 -12.06 14.53 5.01
C GLU A 258 -11.21 13.65 4.08
N GLU A 259 -10.31 14.25 3.31
CA GLU A 259 -9.44 13.55 2.38
C GLU A 259 -8.42 12.64 3.10
N VAL A 260 -7.92 13.10 4.25
CA VAL A 260 -7.05 12.30 5.13
C VAL A 260 -7.80 11.08 5.66
N ASN A 261 -9.07 11.26 6.04
CA ASN A 261 -9.90 10.17 6.53
C ASN A 261 -10.23 9.17 5.40
N LYS A 262 -10.57 9.63 4.20
CA LYS A 262 -10.78 8.74 3.03
C LYS A 262 -9.52 7.92 2.73
N ALA A 263 -8.34 8.54 2.69
CA ALA A 263 -7.07 7.85 2.47
C ALA A 263 -6.75 6.83 3.58
N TYR A 264 -7.04 7.17 4.85
CA TYR A 264 -6.88 6.27 5.98
C TYR A 264 -7.74 5.01 5.84
N TRP A 265 -9.00 5.18 5.44
CA TRP A 265 -9.94 4.06 5.28
C TRP A 265 -9.57 3.15 4.11
N ARG A 266 -9.16 3.73 2.97
CA ARG A 266 -8.62 2.95 1.83
C ARG A 266 -7.41 2.11 2.24
N SER A 267 -6.48 2.72 2.98
CA SER A 267 -5.27 2.05 3.46
C SER A 267 -5.59 0.90 4.43
N CYS A 268 -6.55 1.13 5.35
CA CYS A 268 -6.99 0.09 6.28
C CYS A 268 -7.66 -1.09 5.56
N ALA A 269 -8.45 -0.82 4.52
CA ALA A 269 -9.06 -1.85 3.68
C ALA A 269 -7.99 -2.64 2.91
N MET A 270 -6.98 -1.97 2.35
CA MET A 270 -5.87 -2.66 1.66
C MET A 270 -5.10 -3.60 2.61
N MET A 271 -4.83 -3.15 3.84
CA MET A 271 -4.20 -4.00 4.86
C MET A 271 -5.05 -5.23 5.21
N LEU A 272 -6.39 -5.08 5.22
CA LEU A 272 -7.31 -6.22 5.40
C LEU A 272 -7.18 -7.21 4.26
N GLY A 273 -7.16 -6.73 3.01
CA GLY A 273 -6.96 -7.55 1.82
C GLY A 273 -5.65 -8.36 1.87
N CYS A 274 -4.55 -7.72 2.27
CA CYS A 274 -3.25 -8.37 2.44
C CYS A 274 -3.31 -9.53 3.45
N VAL A 275 -3.99 -9.34 4.59
CA VAL A 275 -4.10 -10.39 5.61
C VAL A 275 -5.06 -11.49 5.17
N LEU A 276 -6.16 -11.15 4.49
CA LEU A 276 -7.12 -12.13 4.00
C LEU A 276 -6.51 -13.04 2.93
N GLU A 277 -5.62 -12.55 2.08
CA GLU A 277 -4.91 -13.40 1.09
C GLU A 277 -3.98 -14.42 1.78
N GLN A 278 -3.42 -14.08 2.95
CA GLN A 278 -2.46 -14.92 3.69
C GLN A 278 -3.07 -15.80 4.78
N ALA A 279 -4.29 -15.50 5.23
CA ALA A 279 -4.88 -16.11 6.41
C ALA A 279 -5.42 -17.53 6.18
N PHE A 280 -5.84 -17.84 4.95
CA PHE A 280 -6.40 -19.15 4.61
C PHE A 280 -5.29 -20.11 4.19
N LYS A 281 -5.56 -21.42 4.30
CA LYS A 281 -4.61 -22.45 3.85
C LYS A 281 -4.52 -22.43 2.32
N ASP A 282 -3.36 -22.82 1.78
CA ASP A 282 -3.12 -22.92 0.33
C ASP A 282 -4.15 -23.81 -0.39
N GLU A 283 -4.73 -24.78 0.31
CA GLU A 283 -5.80 -25.62 -0.21
C GLU A 283 -7.06 -24.84 -0.56
N TYR A 284 -7.34 -23.71 0.10
CA TYR A 284 -8.55 -22.91 -0.09
C TYR A 284 -8.20 -21.59 -0.78
N PRO A 285 -8.32 -21.49 -2.11
CA PRO A 285 -8.01 -20.27 -2.82
C PRO A 285 -8.93 -19.13 -2.39
N VAL A 286 -8.33 -17.95 -2.21
CA VAL A 286 -9.00 -16.70 -1.85
C VAL A 286 -8.91 -15.76 -3.03
N THR A 287 -10.05 -15.30 -3.53
CA THR A 287 -10.09 -14.32 -4.62
C THR A 287 -10.54 -12.98 -4.08
N LEU A 288 -9.61 -12.01 -4.09
CA LEU A 288 -9.90 -10.63 -3.69
C LEU A 288 -10.70 -9.92 -4.79
N VAL A 289 -11.86 -9.36 -4.49
CA VAL A 289 -12.73 -8.72 -5.49
C VAL A 289 -12.41 -7.24 -5.57
N ARG A 290 -12.85 -6.47 -4.57
CA ARG A 290 -12.69 -5.01 -4.52
C ARG A 290 -12.72 -4.51 -3.08
N ALA A 291 -12.12 -3.34 -2.86
CA ALA A 291 -12.33 -2.56 -1.65
C ALA A 291 -13.42 -1.52 -1.96
N PRO A 292 -14.69 -1.74 -1.57
CA PRO A 292 -15.74 -0.76 -1.81
C PRO A 292 -15.42 0.54 -1.06
N GLU A 293 -15.59 1.67 -1.74
CA GLU A 293 -15.39 2.99 -1.11
C GLU A 293 -16.57 3.31 -0.20
N VAL A 294 -16.34 3.16 1.11
CA VAL A 294 -17.34 3.42 2.14
C VAL A 294 -17.06 4.76 2.81
N PRO A 295 -18.07 5.64 2.98
CA PRO A 295 -17.90 6.88 3.72
C PRO A 295 -17.57 6.60 5.19
N VAL A 296 -16.76 7.46 5.80
CA VAL A 296 -16.24 7.31 7.16
C VAL A 296 -17.36 7.24 8.21
N ILE A 297 -18.47 7.94 7.95
CA ILE A 297 -19.65 8.01 8.81
C ILE A 297 -20.32 6.63 8.98
N SER A 298 -20.15 5.72 8.01
CA SER A 298 -20.70 4.35 8.08
C SER A 298 -20.22 3.57 9.32
N GLY A 299 -18.98 3.83 9.77
CA GLY A 299 -18.40 3.25 10.98
C GLY A 299 -17.58 1.96 10.78
N ALA A 300 -17.45 1.42 9.55
CA ALA A 300 -16.49 0.33 9.27
C ALA A 300 -16.01 0.33 7.81
N PHE A 301 -14.71 0.09 7.57
CA PHE A 301 -14.21 -0.15 6.22
C PHE A 301 -14.48 -1.60 5.82
N CYS A 302 -14.62 -1.83 4.52
CA CYS A 302 -15.05 -3.11 3.98
C CYS A 302 -14.05 -3.61 2.92
N TYR A 303 -13.90 -4.93 2.83
CA TYR A 303 -13.19 -5.58 1.74
C TYR A 303 -13.98 -6.79 1.27
N ASP A 304 -14.27 -6.86 -0.04
CA ASP A 304 -15.07 -7.90 -0.66
C ASP A 304 -14.16 -9.03 -1.16
N VAL A 305 -14.46 -10.26 -0.75
CA VAL A 305 -13.68 -11.47 -1.02
C VAL A 305 -14.60 -12.61 -1.43
N ILE A 306 -14.16 -13.40 -2.41
CA ILE A 306 -14.79 -14.67 -2.76
C ILE A 306 -13.88 -15.79 -2.26
N LEU A 307 -14.47 -16.74 -1.55
CA LEU A 307 -13.79 -17.91 -1.03
C LEU A 307 -14.17 -19.13 -1.87
N ASP A 308 -13.41 -20.21 -1.71
CA ASP A 308 -13.74 -21.50 -2.33
C ASP A 308 -15.12 -21.99 -1.87
N SER A 309 -15.87 -22.55 -2.82
CA SER A 309 -17.13 -23.29 -2.65
C SER A 309 -17.17 -24.23 -1.44
N ARG A 310 -16.04 -24.89 -1.11
CA ARG A 310 -15.94 -25.77 0.07
C ARG A 310 -16.15 -25.05 1.41
N LEU A 311 -15.98 -23.73 1.41
CA LEU A 311 -16.15 -22.88 2.57
C LEU A 311 -17.46 -22.10 2.54
N ASP A 312 -18.40 -22.37 1.62
CA ASP A 312 -19.66 -21.62 1.50
C ASP A 312 -20.52 -21.67 2.78
N ASP A 313 -20.53 -22.81 3.47
CA ASP A 313 -21.23 -22.98 4.76
C ASP A 313 -20.43 -22.44 5.96
N TRP A 314 -19.13 -22.17 5.78
CA TRP A 314 -18.28 -21.69 6.86
C TRP A 314 -18.67 -20.29 7.29
N LYS A 315 -18.84 -20.10 8.59
CA LYS A 315 -19.06 -18.79 9.21
C LYS A 315 -17.87 -18.42 10.09
N PRO A 316 -17.37 -17.18 10.02
CA PRO A 316 -16.25 -16.76 10.85
C PRO A 316 -16.65 -16.81 12.32
N THR A 317 -15.86 -17.51 13.11
CA THR A 317 -15.99 -17.53 14.57
C THR A 317 -15.29 -16.30 15.16
N SER A 318 -15.64 -15.91 16.38
CA SER A 318 -14.97 -14.82 17.11
C SER A 318 -13.44 -15.04 17.21
N GLU A 319 -13.00 -16.29 17.39
CA GLU A 319 -11.58 -16.66 17.41
C GLU A 319 -10.89 -16.47 16.06
N SER A 320 -11.59 -16.75 14.95
CA SER A 320 -11.08 -16.54 13.59
C SER A 320 -10.87 -15.05 13.32
N LEU A 321 -11.84 -14.20 13.68
CA LEU A 321 -11.73 -12.74 13.54
C LEU A 321 -10.62 -12.16 14.44
N HIS A 322 -10.45 -12.72 15.65
CA HIS A 322 -9.36 -12.33 16.53
C HIS A 322 -7.99 -12.72 15.96
N SER A 323 -7.89 -13.87 15.31
CA SER A 323 -6.67 -14.32 14.63
C SER A 323 -6.30 -13.39 13.48
N LEU A 324 -7.27 -13.02 12.63
CA LEU A 324 -7.08 -12.02 11.56
C LEU A 324 -6.60 -10.69 12.13
N THR A 325 -7.22 -10.23 13.22
CA THR A 325 -6.82 -8.99 13.90
C THR A 325 -5.37 -9.07 14.41
N LYS A 326 -4.96 -10.21 14.95
CA LYS A 326 -3.57 -10.43 15.38
C LYS A 326 -2.60 -10.35 14.21
N ASP A 327 -2.95 -10.88 13.06
CA ASP A 327 -2.11 -10.85 11.86
C ASP A 327 -2.00 -9.43 11.27
N VAL A 328 -3.08 -8.64 11.28
CA VAL A 328 -3.01 -7.22 10.92
C VAL A 328 -2.11 -6.46 11.89
N ASN A 329 -2.20 -6.73 13.20
CA ASN A 329 -1.31 -6.08 14.17
C ASN A 329 0.16 -6.45 13.95
N LYS A 330 0.47 -7.70 13.55
CA LYS A 330 1.83 -8.07 13.13
C LYS A 330 2.29 -7.25 11.90
N LEU A 331 1.40 -6.99 10.94
CA LEU A 331 1.67 -6.16 9.77
C LEU A 331 1.94 -4.70 10.15
N ILE A 332 1.17 -4.14 11.10
CA ILE A 332 1.38 -2.79 11.64
C ILE A 332 2.76 -2.70 12.31
N HIS A 333 3.14 -3.70 13.11
CA HIS A 333 4.43 -3.73 13.79
C HIS A 333 5.65 -3.82 12.86
N LYS A 334 5.47 -4.26 11.60
CA LYS A 334 6.55 -4.26 10.59
C LYS A 334 6.88 -2.87 10.04
N ASP A 335 6.04 -1.85 10.28
CA ASP A 335 6.21 -0.47 9.80
C ASP A 335 6.58 -0.38 8.30
N LEU A 336 5.71 -0.93 7.46
CA LEU A 336 5.90 -0.96 6.02
C LEU A 336 5.43 0.36 5.39
N PRO A 337 6.17 0.92 4.41
CA PRO A 337 5.70 2.04 3.62
C PRO A 337 4.69 1.57 2.57
N PHE A 338 3.72 2.43 2.26
CA PHE A 338 2.87 2.27 1.08
C PHE A 338 3.56 2.92 -0.11
N GLU A 339 3.88 2.11 -1.12
CA GLU A 339 4.46 2.59 -2.37
C GLU A 339 3.36 2.68 -3.42
N MET A 340 3.33 3.79 -4.15
CA MET A 340 2.37 4.00 -5.24
C MET A 340 3.09 4.06 -6.59
N LEU A 341 2.47 3.49 -7.62
CA LEU A 341 2.94 3.53 -8.98
C LEU A 341 1.77 3.81 -9.93
N ASP A 342 1.92 4.82 -10.78
CA ASP A 342 0.98 5.11 -11.87
C ASP A 342 1.40 4.25 -13.08
N VAL A 343 0.54 3.34 -13.55
CA VAL A 343 0.87 2.42 -14.64
C VAL A 343 -0.18 2.41 -15.74
N ASP A 344 0.23 2.03 -16.94
CA ASP A 344 -0.70 1.79 -18.04
C ASP A 344 -1.60 0.59 -17.73
N ALA A 345 -2.87 0.66 -18.14
CA ALA A 345 -3.83 -0.44 -17.98
C ALA A 345 -3.33 -1.79 -18.51
N LYS A 346 -2.51 -1.80 -19.57
CA LYS A 346 -1.91 -3.04 -20.13
C LYS A 346 -1.00 -3.74 -19.11
N VAL A 347 -0.12 -2.98 -18.47
CA VAL A 347 0.80 -3.51 -17.45
C VAL A 347 0.03 -3.95 -16.21
N ALA A 348 -1.00 -3.19 -15.81
CA ALA A 348 -1.87 -3.59 -14.72
C ALA A 348 -2.60 -4.92 -15.01
N LEU A 349 -3.09 -5.14 -16.23
CA LEU A 349 -3.73 -6.40 -16.64
C LEU A 349 -2.76 -7.59 -16.60
N GLU A 350 -1.48 -7.38 -16.92
CA GLU A 350 -0.44 -8.41 -16.79
C GLU A 350 -0.20 -8.77 -15.31
N ILE A 351 -0.11 -7.77 -14.43
CA ILE A 351 0.07 -7.98 -12.97
C ILE A 351 -1.10 -8.77 -12.37
N PHE A 352 -2.34 -8.47 -12.80
CA PHE A 352 -3.55 -9.10 -12.27
C PHE A 352 -4.13 -10.20 -13.17
N GLN A 353 -3.33 -10.81 -14.05
CA GLN A 353 -3.79 -11.81 -15.03
C GLN A 353 -4.59 -12.98 -14.41
N HIS A 354 -4.27 -13.35 -13.17
CA HIS A 354 -4.87 -14.48 -12.45
C HIS A 354 -6.23 -14.17 -11.81
N ASN A 355 -6.59 -12.89 -11.65
CA ASN A 355 -7.80 -12.51 -10.93
C ASN A 355 -8.81 -11.85 -11.89
N LYS A 356 -9.91 -12.55 -12.20
CA LYS A 356 -10.96 -12.07 -13.11
C LYS A 356 -11.55 -10.71 -12.68
N TYR A 357 -11.88 -10.57 -11.39
CA TYR A 357 -12.52 -9.37 -10.85
C TYR A 357 -11.61 -8.15 -10.88
N LYS A 358 -10.32 -8.32 -10.59
CA LYS A 358 -9.35 -7.21 -10.67
C LYS A 358 -9.14 -6.76 -12.12
N ARG A 359 -9.17 -7.67 -13.09
CA ARG A 359 -9.09 -7.30 -14.51
C ARG A 359 -10.31 -6.49 -14.96
N GLU A 360 -11.51 -6.92 -14.58
CA GLU A 360 -12.74 -6.17 -14.86
C GLU A 360 -12.70 -4.78 -14.22
N LEU A 361 -12.21 -4.66 -12.99
CA LEU A 361 -12.03 -3.38 -12.31
C LEU A 361 -11.03 -2.48 -13.06
N ILE A 362 -9.91 -3.03 -13.53
CA ILE A 362 -8.92 -2.30 -14.34
C ILE A 362 -9.55 -1.79 -15.63
N GLU A 363 -10.32 -2.61 -16.33
CA GLU A 363 -10.99 -2.22 -17.57
C GLU A 363 -12.03 -1.12 -17.33
N GLN A 364 -12.79 -1.19 -16.23
CA GLN A 364 -13.72 -0.15 -15.82
C GLN A 364 -13.00 1.17 -15.52
N GLN A 365 -11.94 1.15 -14.71
CA GLN A 365 -11.15 2.34 -14.39
C GLN A 365 -10.48 2.94 -15.62
N ALA A 366 -9.93 2.09 -16.50
CA ALA A 366 -9.32 2.51 -17.75
C ALA A 366 -10.34 3.10 -18.74
N SER A 367 -11.62 2.73 -18.64
CA SER A 367 -12.69 3.32 -19.46
C SER A 367 -13.12 4.71 -18.98
N GLN A 368 -13.01 4.99 -17.69
CA GLN A 368 -13.33 6.29 -17.08
C GLN A 368 -12.21 7.31 -17.29
N ASN A 369 -10.96 6.87 -17.27
CA ASN A 369 -9.79 7.72 -17.44
C ASN A 369 -9.38 7.80 -18.93
N SER A 370 -9.34 9.02 -19.50
CA SER A 370 -8.91 9.26 -20.88
C SER A 370 -7.49 8.76 -21.18
N GLU A 371 -6.60 8.86 -20.19
CA GLU A 371 -5.19 8.45 -20.29
C GLU A 371 -4.97 6.95 -20.01
N ARG A 372 -6.01 6.20 -19.59
CA ARG A 372 -5.95 4.77 -19.25
C ARG A 372 -4.88 4.42 -18.21
N ILE A 373 -4.58 5.36 -17.32
CA ILE A 373 -3.67 5.18 -16.19
C ILE A 373 -4.43 4.57 -15.01
N VAL A 374 -3.81 3.59 -14.38
CA VAL A 374 -4.30 2.89 -13.19
C VAL A 374 -3.29 3.06 -12.07
N LYS A 375 -3.77 3.37 -10.86
CA LYS A 375 -2.93 3.54 -9.67
C LYS A 375 -2.78 2.21 -8.96
N LEU A 376 -1.53 1.76 -8.84
CA LEU A 376 -1.17 0.56 -8.08
C LEU A 376 -0.52 0.96 -6.77
N HIS A 377 -0.88 0.24 -5.72
CA HIS A 377 -0.27 0.39 -4.41
C HIS A 377 0.35 -0.92 -3.98
N ARG A 378 1.56 -0.83 -3.41
CA ARG A 378 2.32 -1.95 -2.89
C ARG A 378 2.53 -1.79 -1.39
N LEU A 379 2.27 -2.87 -0.67
CA LEU A 379 2.50 -3.03 0.76
C LEU A 379 3.35 -4.28 1.01
N GLY A 380 4.67 -4.11 1.10
CA GLY A 380 5.60 -5.24 1.20
C GLY A 380 5.56 -6.09 -0.07
N ASP A 381 5.01 -7.30 0.01
CA ASP A 381 4.85 -8.21 -1.13
C ASP A 381 3.44 -8.18 -1.74
N PHE A 382 2.50 -7.50 -1.07
CA PHE A 382 1.12 -7.37 -1.53
C PHE A 382 0.97 -6.18 -2.47
N VAL A 383 0.32 -6.39 -3.61
CA VAL A 383 0.04 -5.34 -4.60
C VAL A 383 -1.46 -5.31 -4.86
N ASP A 384 -2.06 -4.14 -4.75
CA ASP A 384 -3.49 -3.93 -4.98
C ASP A 384 -3.76 -2.62 -5.72
N ILE A 385 -4.99 -2.46 -6.19
CA ILE A 385 -5.47 -1.32 -6.97
C ILE A 385 -6.36 -0.47 -6.07
N SER A 386 -6.12 0.85 -6.04
CA SER A 386 -7.02 1.80 -5.40
C SER A 386 -7.05 3.14 -6.13
N GLU A 387 -8.22 3.79 -6.16
CA GLU A 387 -8.46 5.00 -6.97
C GLU A 387 -7.86 6.28 -6.36
N GLY A 388 -7.59 6.24 -5.05
CA GLY A 388 -7.17 7.40 -4.26
C GLY A 388 -5.86 7.20 -3.49
N PRO A 389 -5.36 8.30 -2.89
CA PRO A 389 -4.15 8.31 -2.10
C PRO A 389 -4.26 7.43 -0.84
N GLN A 390 -3.10 7.03 -0.33
CA GLN A 390 -2.96 6.17 0.85
C GLN A 390 -2.09 6.83 1.93
N ILE A 391 -2.14 6.27 3.14
CA ILE A 391 -1.29 6.71 4.25
C ILE A 391 0.18 6.36 3.95
N PRO A 392 1.16 7.09 4.51
CA PRO A 392 2.57 6.82 4.22
C PRO A 392 3.03 5.46 4.77
N ARG A 393 2.67 5.14 6.01
CA ARG A 393 3.20 3.97 6.74
C ARG A 393 2.12 3.26 7.54
N THR A 394 2.27 1.95 7.68
CA THR A 394 1.35 1.14 8.50
C THR A 394 1.40 1.49 9.99
N SER A 395 2.52 2.05 10.48
CA SER A 395 2.68 2.47 11.88
C SER A 395 1.73 3.59 12.32
N LEU A 396 1.07 4.27 11.37
CA LEU A 396 0.06 5.28 11.67
C LEU A 396 -1.21 4.68 12.28
N CYS A 397 -1.53 3.43 11.93
CA CYS A 397 -2.64 2.69 12.51
C CYS A 397 -2.27 2.24 13.92
N HIS A 398 -3.12 2.53 14.90
CA HIS A 398 -2.84 2.15 16.29
C HIS A 398 -3.75 1.04 16.80
N GLN A 399 -5.07 1.28 16.79
CA GLN A 399 -6.05 0.26 17.12
C GLN A 399 -6.65 -0.22 15.81
N TYR A 400 -6.60 -1.52 15.57
CA TYR A 400 -7.17 -2.17 14.39
C TYR A 400 -7.90 -3.43 14.83
N GLU A 401 -9.12 -3.64 14.35
CA GLU A 401 -9.90 -4.84 14.63
C GLU A 401 -10.76 -5.23 13.44
N VAL A 402 -10.78 -6.52 13.12
CA VAL A 402 -11.72 -7.13 12.16
C VAL A 402 -12.98 -7.54 12.92
N THR A 403 -14.11 -6.95 12.57
CA THR A 403 -15.30 -6.93 13.44
C THR A 403 -16.33 -7.97 13.05
N ALA A 404 -16.58 -8.14 11.75
CA ALA A 404 -17.56 -9.07 11.21
C ALA A 404 -17.20 -9.48 9.78
N ALA A 405 -17.76 -10.59 9.31
CA ALA A 405 -17.84 -10.88 7.89
C ALA A 405 -19.27 -11.29 7.55
N HIS A 406 -19.80 -10.71 6.47
CA HIS A 406 -21.17 -10.90 6.03
C HIS A 406 -21.19 -11.49 4.63
N ASN A 407 -22.16 -12.37 4.38
CA ASN A 407 -22.40 -12.87 3.02
C ASN A 407 -23.25 -11.84 2.27
N VAL A 408 -22.77 -11.39 1.13
CA VAL A 408 -23.44 -10.46 0.23
C VAL A 408 -23.74 -11.20 -1.07
N PRO A 409 -24.98 -11.19 -1.57
CA PRO A 409 -25.29 -11.81 -2.84
C PRO A 409 -24.57 -11.04 -3.97
N SER A 410 -23.80 -11.76 -4.79
CA SER A 410 -23.23 -11.22 -6.02
C SER A 410 -24.20 -11.42 -7.19
N ALA A 411 -24.07 -10.58 -8.23
CA ALA A 411 -24.87 -10.72 -9.46
C ALA A 411 -24.50 -11.98 -10.25
N GLU A 412 -23.24 -12.41 -10.12
CA GLU A 412 -22.78 -13.74 -10.53
C GLU A 412 -23.12 -14.73 -9.42
N SER A 413 -23.51 -15.96 -9.73
CA SER A 413 -23.99 -16.97 -8.77
C SER A 413 -22.96 -17.45 -7.71
N GLU A 414 -21.92 -16.66 -7.43
CA GLU A 414 -20.86 -16.89 -6.44
C GLU A 414 -21.18 -16.13 -5.13
N LEU A 415 -20.87 -16.75 -3.99
CA LEU A 415 -21.09 -16.17 -2.67
C LEU A 415 -19.95 -15.21 -2.32
N MET A 416 -20.23 -13.90 -2.38
CA MET A 416 -19.28 -12.87 -1.96
C MET A 416 -19.35 -12.64 -0.45
N ARG A 417 -18.19 -12.49 0.18
CA ARG A 417 -18.04 -12.18 1.60
C ARG A 417 -17.44 -10.81 1.79
N ARG A 418 -18.17 -9.95 2.50
CA ARG A 418 -17.73 -8.63 2.90
C ARG A 418 -17.15 -8.69 4.31
N PHE A 419 -15.83 -8.59 4.42
CA PHE A 419 -15.15 -8.45 5.69
C PHE A 419 -15.17 -6.98 6.12
N GLN A 420 -15.52 -6.73 7.37
CA GLN A 420 -15.58 -5.40 7.96
C GLN A 420 -14.53 -5.24 9.05
N GLY A 421 -13.98 -4.03 9.16
CA GLY A 421 -13.06 -3.69 10.22
C GLY A 421 -13.20 -2.24 10.67
N LEU A 422 -12.63 -2.00 11.86
CA LEU A 422 -12.54 -0.69 12.48
C LEU A 422 -11.07 -0.40 12.80
N SER A 423 -10.64 0.83 12.56
CA SER A 423 -9.28 1.24 12.81
C SER A 423 -9.20 2.71 13.19
N VAL A 424 -8.26 3.04 14.07
CA VAL A 424 -8.07 4.40 14.60
C VAL A 424 -6.58 4.75 14.62
N PRO A 425 -6.20 5.94 14.11
CA PRO A 425 -4.80 6.33 14.01
C PRO A 425 -4.20 6.68 15.37
N ILE A 426 -2.88 6.58 15.49
CA ILE A 426 -2.12 6.82 16.73
C ILE A 426 -2.33 8.22 17.33
N TYR A 427 -2.65 9.19 16.49
CA TYR A 427 -2.86 10.58 16.91
C TYR A 427 -4.27 10.85 17.48
N LEU A 428 -5.22 9.95 17.24
CA LEU A 428 -6.60 10.03 17.74
C LEU A 428 -6.83 8.93 18.77
N LYS A 429 -6.19 9.05 19.95
CA LYS A 429 -6.33 8.06 21.02
C LYS A 429 -7.77 8.03 21.54
N LEU A 430 -8.38 6.85 21.54
CA LEU A 430 -9.71 6.65 22.08
C LEU A 430 -9.68 5.97 23.44
N HIS A 431 -10.67 6.30 24.26
CA HIS A 431 -10.93 5.59 25.51
C HIS A 431 -11.57 4.23 25.23
N HIS A 432 -11.27 3.23 26.08
CA HIS A 432 -11.72 1.84 25.89
C HIS A 432 -13.26 1.70 25.76
N THR A 433 -14.03 2.51 26.50
CA THR A 433 -15.50 2.49 26.42
C THR A 433 -16.02 2.99 25.07
N ILE A 434 -15.36 4.00 24.49
CA ILE A 434 -15.71 4.54 23.16
C ILE A 434 -15.36 3.50 22.10
N TRP A 435 -14.20 2.87 22.22
CA TRP A 435 -13.79 1.78 21.34
C TRP A 435 -14.84 0.66 21.31
N HIS A 436 -15.33 0.22 22.48
CA HIS A 436 -16.37 -0.82 22.55
C HIS A 436 -17.66 -0.43 21.81
N ARG A 437 -18.10 0.83 21.94
CA ARG A 437 -19.30 1.33 21.24
C ARG A 437 -19.11 1.38 19.72
N LEU A 438 -17.95 1.83 19.26
CA LEU A 438 -17.63 1.84 17.83
C LEU A 438 -17.54 0.42 17.27
N ARG A 439 -16.94 -0.50 18.04
CA ARG A 439 -16.87 -1.92 17.72
C ARG A 439 -18.26 -2.53 17.55
N GLU A 440 -19.19 -2.24 18.46
CA GLU A 440 -20.59 -2.70 18.33
C GLU A 440 -21.25 -2.17 17.05
N ARG A 441 -21.10 -0.87 16.75
CA ARG A 441 -21.63 -0.27 15.52
C ARG A 441 -21.05 -0.94 14.27
N SER A 442 -19.75 -1.20 14.26
CA SER A 442 -19.00 -1.77 13.13
C SER A 442 -19.31 -3.25 12.81
N ARG A 443 -20.10 -3.94 13.65
CA ARG A 443 -20.57 -5.30 13.37
C ARG A 443 -21.76 -5.34 12.43
N ASN A 444 -22.50 -4.23 12.34
CA ASN A 444 -23.68 -4.16 11.50
C ASN A 444 -23.26 -4.09 10.02
N LEU A 445 -23.95 -4.86 9.17
CA LEU A 445 -23.71 -4.83 7.73
C LEU A 445 -23.95 -3.42 7.18
N ILE A 446 -22.95 -2.92 6.45
CA ILE A 446 -23.05 -1.67 5.70
C ILE A 446 -23.56 -2.03 4.31
N SER A 447 -24.84 -1.74 4.08
CA SER A 447 -25.51 -1.91 2.78
C SER A 447 -25.11 -0.81 1.81
N GLU A 448 -25.20 -1.09 0.50
CA GLU A 448 -24.86 -0.13 -0.55
C GLU A 448 -25.77 1.11 -0.55
N ASP A 449 -27.02 0.98 -0.08
CA ASP A 449 -27.94 2.12 0.07
C ASP A 449 -27.44 3.13 1.11
N LYS A 450 -26.93 2.63 2.25
CA LYS A 450 -26.28 3.47 3.26
C LYS A 450 -24.97 4.09 2.76
N MET A 451 -24.34 3.49 1.75
CA MET A 451 -23.16 4.08 1.11
C MET A 451 -23.53 5.24 0.19
N LYS A 452 -24.73 5.20 -0.42
CA LYS A 452 -25.26 6.31 -1.24
C LYS A 452 -25.80 7.44 -0.38
N GLU A 453 -26.63 7.14 0.61
CA GLU A 453 -27.17 8.13 1.54
C GLU A 453 -26.06 8.94 2.24
N ALA A 454 -25.00 8.27 2.70
CA ALA A 454 -23.87 8.96 3.34
C ALA A 454 -22.91 9.66 2.35
N LYS A 455 -22.95 9.33 1.06
CA LYS A 455 -22.28 10.13 0.02
C LYS A 455 -23.06 11.41 -0.24
N ASP A 456 -24.38 11.31 -0.35
CA ASP A 456 -25.26 12.45 -0.57
C ASP A 456 -25.20 13.44 0.61
N GLU A 457 -25.18 12.95 1.86
CA GLU A 457 -25.00 13.81 3.05
C GLU A 457 -23.65 14.56 3.05
N ASN A 458 -22.57 13.91 2.62
CA ASN A 458 -21.26 14.56 2.52
C ASN A 458 -21.24 15.61 1.41
N GLU A 459 -21.83 15.33 0.24
CA GLU A 459 -21.91 16.30 -0.86
C GLU A 459 -22.73 17.54 -0.47
N ILE A 460 -23.86 17.35 0.21
CA ILE A 460 -24.69 18.45 0.72
C ILE A 460 -23.91 19.31 1.72
N SER A 461 -23.20 18.69 2.67
CA SER A 461 -22.39 19.42 3.66
C SER A 461 -21.25 20.23 3.04
N ASN A 462 -20.63 19.71 1.98
CA ASN A 462 -19.54 20.38 1.26
C ASN A 462 -20.06 21.53 0.37
N THR A 463 -21.31 21.46 -0.11
CA THR A 463 -21.95 22.58 -0.83
C THR A 463 -22.50 23.69 0.07
N GLU A 464 -22.83 23.41 1.33
CA GLU A 464 -23.29 24.43 2.28
C GLU A 464 -22.14 25.18 2.98
N SER A 465 -20.91 24.65 2.89
CA SER A 465 -19.71 25.23 3.51
C SER A 465 -18.73 25.88 2.52
N ALA A 466 -19.04 25.85 1.22
CA ALA A 466 -18.41 26.64 0.15
C ALA A 466 -19.22 27.90 -0.16
#